data_AF-A0A815YFK4-F1
#
_entry.id   AF-A0A815YFK4-F1
#
_cell.length_a   1.000
_cell.length_b   1.000
_cell.length_c   1.000
_cell.angle_alpha   90.00
_cell.angle_beta   90.00
_cell.angle_gamma   90.00
#
_symmetry.space_group_name_H-M   'P 1'
#
loop_
_entity.id
_entity.type
_entity.pdbx_description
1 polymer ?
#
loop_
_entity_poly.entity_id
_entity_poly.type
_entity_poly.pdbx_seq_one_letter_code
_entity_poly.pdbx_strand_id
1 'polypeptide(L)'
;QHQLSKSLIKQLFYTLDINNDKQLNFEEFFQFNLLINQGTDEDKLKLILNLHDRQQNYYTQQDIVNILTNMFALFNIPTLENNLSQGINTILTYADMNNKKTKICWNTFCTYVLNNSSSLELLLSNQLNSEDF
;
A
#
# COMPACT_ATOMS: atom_id res chain seq x y z
N GLN A 1 1.65 -4.84 -22.04
CA GLN A 1 0.49 -5.26 -21.23
C GLN A 1 1.00 -5.76 -19.89
N HIS A 2 0.80 -5.01 -18.79
CA HIS A 2 1.09 -5.52 -17.45
C HIS A 2 0.02 -6.53 -17.07
N GLN A 3 0.38 -7.80 -17.00
CA GLN A 3 -0.52 -8.85 -16.51
C GLN A 3 -0.51 -8.79 -14.99
N LEU A 4 -1.60 -8.34 -14.38
CA LEU A 4 -1.77 -8.37 -12.93
C LEU A 4 -1.63 -9.82 -12.46
N SER A 5 -0.81 -10.05 -11.43
CA SER A 5 -0.59 -11.40 -10.92
C SER A 5 -1.92 -11.96 -10.38
N LYS A 6 -2.17 -13.26 -10.57
CA LYS A 6 -3.36 -13.92 -10.02
C LYS A 6 -3.47 -13.75 -8.50
N SER A 7 -2.35 -13.56 -7.81
CA SER A 7 -2.31 -13.29 -6.37
C SER A 7 -2.87 -11.91 -6.06
N LEU A 8 -2.44 -10.89 -6.81
CA LEU A 8 -2.89 -9.51 -6.63
C LEU A 8 -4.39 -9.36 -6.87
N ILE A 9 -4.91 -10.00 -7.93
CA ILE A 9 -6.34 -9.99 -8.26
C ILE A 9 -7.16 -10.63 -7.13
N LYS A 10 -6.68 -11.74 -6.57
CA LYS A 10 -7.34 -12.40 -5.43
C LYS A 10 -7.32 -11.52 -4.19
N GLN A 11 -6.19 -10.88 -3.88
CA GLN A 11 -6.08 -9.97 -2.73
C GLN A 11 -7.00 -8.76 -2.88
N LEU A 12 -7.10 -8.19 -4.08
CA LEU A 12 -8.03 -7.11 -4.38
C LEU A 12 -9.47 -7.57 -4.12
N PHE A 13 -9.89 -8.69 -4.72
CA PHE A 13 -11.23 -9.24 -4.54
C PHE A 13 -11.61 -9.40 -3.06
N TYR A 14 -10.73 -10.03 -2.26
CA TYR A 14 -10.98 -10.23 -0.83
C TYR A 14 -11.03 -8.95 0.01
N THR A 15 -10.60 -7.82 -0.53
CA THR A 15 -10.72 -6.52 0.14
C THR A 15 -12.03 -5.86 -0.21
N LEU A 16 -12.48 -6.03 -1.46
CA LEU A 16 -13.77 -5.49 -1.89
C LEU A 16 -14.94 -6.25 -1.27
N ASP A 17 -14.73 -7.52 -0.95
CA ASP A 17 -15.65 -8.40 -0.22
C ASP A 17 -15.68 -8.01 1.27
N ILE A 18 -16.36 -6.90 1.58
CA ILE A 18 -16.43 -6.29 2.92
C ILE A 18 -17.14 -7.25 3.89
N ASN A 19 -18.22 -7.89 3.43
CA ASN A 19 -18.99 -8.81 4.26
C ASN A 19 -18.40 -10.24 4.34
N ASN A 20 -17.31 -10.51 3.61
CA ASN A 20 -16.62 -11.81 3.52
C ASN A 20 -17.50 -12.96 3.03
N ASP A 21 -18.51 -12.68 2.20
CA ASP A 21 -19.40 -13.69 1.61
C ASP A 21 -18.83 -14.34 0.33
N LYS A 22 -17.63 -13.92 -0.08
CA LYS A 22 -16.90 -14.33 -1.28
C LYS A 22 -17.60 -13.92 -2.57
N GLN A 23 -18.46 -12.92 -2.51
CA GLN A 23 -19.10 -12.28 -3.66
C GLN A 23 -18.81 -10.78 -3.59
N LEU A 24 -19.13 -10.07 -4.68
CA LEU A 24 -19.16 -8.61 -4.66
C LEU A 24 -20.56 -8.19 -4.99
N ASN A 25 -21.26 -7.69 -3.98
CA ASN A 25 -22.57 -7.11 -4.20
C ASN A 25 -22.43 -5.72 -4.87
N PHE A 26 -23.55 -5.16 -5.33
CA PHE A 26 -23.55 -3.88 -6.03
C PHE A 26 -22.97 -2.74 -5.19
N GLU A 27 -23.24 -2.73 -3.88
CA GLU A 27 -22.76 -1.69 -2.98
C GLU A 27 -21.24 -1.76 -2.81
N GLU A 28 -20.68 -2.95 -2.55
CA GLU A 28 -19.23 -3.18 -2.47
C GLU A 28 -18.51 -2.79 -3.77
N PHE A 29 -19.07 -3.19 -4.91
CA PHE A 29 -18.53 -2.81 -6.22
C PHE A 29 -18.59 -1.29 -6.44
N PHE A 30 -19.72 -0.65 -6.11
CA PHE A 30 -19.92 0.78 -6.36
C PHE A 30 -19.08 1.65 -5.42
N GLN A 31 -18.97 1.28 -4.14
CA GLN A 31 -18.07 1.94 -3.19
C GLN A 31 -16.61 1.87 -3.66
N PHE A 32 -16.17 0.70 -4.14
CA PHE A 32 -14.84 0.59 -4.75
C PHE A 32 -14.69 1.49 -5.97
N ASN A 33 -15.69 1.51 -6.86
CA ASN A 33 -15.65 2.36 -8.05
C ASN A 33 -15.55 3.85 -7.71
N LEU A 34 -16.32 4.32 -6.71
CA LEU A 34 -16.22 5.69 -6.22
C LEU A 34 -14.83 5.98 -5.64
N LEU A 35 -14.27 5.07 -4.85
CA LEU A 35 -12.94 5.23 -4.27
C LEU A 35 -11.84 5.32 -5.34
N ILE A 36 -11.90 4.47 -6.37
CA ILE A 36 -10.92 4.50 -7.47
C ILE A 36 -11.03 5.80 -8.29
N ASN A 37 -12.24 6.23 -8.62
CA ASN A 37 -12.46 7.32 -9.57
C ASN A 37 -12.56 8.70 -8.91
N GLN A 38 -12.96 8.79 -7.65
CA GLN A 38 -13.24 10.04 -6.94
C GLN A 38 -12.49 10.17 -5.61
N GLY A 39 -11.90 9.08 -5.10
CA GLY A 39 -11.10 9.11 -3.88
C GLY A 39 -9.79 9.86 -4.07
N THR A 40 -9.28 10.42 -2.97
CA THR A 40 -7.94 11.03 -2.96
C THR A 40 -6.86 9.95 -3.05
N ASP A 41 -5.63 10.33 -3.42
CA ASP A 41 -4.52 9.37 -3.44
C ASP A 41 -4.22 8.81 -2.04
N GLU A 42 -4.50 9.59 -0.99
CA GLU A 42 -4.44 9.13 0.40
C GLU A 42 -5.50 8.07 0.70
N ASP A 43 -6.75 8.27 0.27
CA ASP A 43 -7.82 7.27 0.46
C ASP A 43 -7.46 5.95 -0.24
N LYS A 44 -6.91 6.04 -1.45
CA LYS A 44 -6.46 4.87 -2.22
C LYS A 44 -5.26 4.18 -1.56
N LEU A 45 -4.27 4.93 -1.08
CA LEU A 45 -3.13 4.36 -0.34
C LEU A 45 -3.59 3.69 0.96
N LYS A 46 -4.49 4.32 1.72
CA LYS A 46 -5.09 3.69 2.91
C LYS A 46 -5.78 2.38 2.56
N LEU A 47 -6.52 2.33 1.45
CA LEU A 47 -7.09 1.07 0.98
C LEU A 47 -6.00 0.04 0.69
N ILE A 48 -4.95 0.42 -0.04
CA ILE A 48 -3.82 -0.47 -0.38
C ILE A 48 -3.14 -1.04 0.87
N LEU A 49 -2.91 -0.21 1.89
CA LEU A 49 -2.27 -0.64 3.14
C LEU A 49 -3.21 -1.49 4.00
N ASN A 50 -4.52 -1.25 3.90
CA ASN A 50 -5.55 -2.09 4.52
C ASN A 50 -5.83 -3.38 3.74
N LEU A 51 -5.19 -3.61 2.57
CA LEU A 51 -5.23 -4.89 1.89
C LEU A 51 -4.57 -5.93 2.78
N HIS A 52 -5.44 -6.63 3.50
CA HIS A 52 -5.04 -7.47 4.59
C HIS A 52 -4.31 -8.69 4.03
N ASP A 53 -3.02 -8.75 4.28
CA ASP A 53 -2.29 -9.99 4.07
C ASP A 53 -2.67 -10.96 5.18
N ARG A 54 -3.67 -11.82 4.90
CA ARG A 54 -4.20 -12.82 5.84
C ARG A 54 -3.14 -13.81 6.35
N GLN A 55 -1.91 -13.78 5.84
CA GLN A 55 -0.86 -14.78 6.10
C GLN A 55 0.34 -14.26 6.91
N GLN A 56 0.31 -13.03 7.44
CA GLN A 56 1.47 -12.44 8.15
C GLN A 56 2.78 -12.59 7.33
N ASN A 57 2.75 -12.28 6.03
CA ASN A 57 3.93 -12.48 5.22
C ASN A 57 5.03 -11.46 5.59
N TYR A 58 6.26 -11.95 5.41
CA TYR A 58 7.49 -11.20 5.62
C TYR A 58 8.10 -10.92 4.26
N TYR A 59 8.33 -9.64 3.97
CA TYR A 59 8.78 -9.13 2.68
C TYR A 59 10.13 -8.43 2.82
N THR A 60 10.99 -8.55 1.81
CA THR A 60 12.16 -7.68 1.73
C THR A 60 11.73 -6.25 1.42
N GLN A 61 12.61 -5.26 1.63
CA GLN A 61 12.32 -3.88 1.22
C GLN A 61 11.99 -3.79 -0.27
N GLN A 62 12.71 -4.53 -1.12
CA GLN A 62 12.44 -4.57 -2.55
C GLN A 62 11.07 -5.17 -2.87
N ASP A 63 10.63 -6.18 -2.13
CA ASP A 63 9.29 -6.75 -2.29
C ASP A 63 8.21 -5.70 -1.95
N ILE A 64 8.39 -4.92 -0.87
CA ILE A 64 7.47 -3.84 -0.49
C ILE A 64 7.42 -2.76 -1.58
N VAL A 65 8.57 -2.34 -2.11
CA VAL A 65 8.65 -1.41 -3.25
C VAL A 65 7.85 -1.96 -4.42
N ASN A 66 8.10 -3.21 -4.82
CA ASN A 66 7.43 -3.82 -5.95
C ASN A 66 5.90 -3.93 -5.74
N ILE A 67 5.46 -4.28 -4.52
CA ILE A 67 4.03 -4.35 -4.18
C ILE A 67 3.42 -2.96 -4.32
N LEU A 68 3.98 -1.95 -3.66
CA LEU A 68 3.44 -0.60 -3.68
C LEU A 68 3.47 0.03 -5.08
N THR A 69 4.53 -0.16 -5.87
CA THR A 69 4.58 0.28 -7.27
C THR A 69 3.46 -0.32 -8.10
N ASN A 70 3.24 -1.64 -8.01
CA ASN A 70 2.17 -2.31 -8.75
C ASN A 70 0.79 -1.81 -8.33
N MET A 71 0.60 -1.54 -7.04
CA MET A 71 -0.66 -1.05 -6.52
C MET A 71 -0.89 0.42 -6.88
N PHE A 72 0.12 1.26 -6.83
CA PHE A 72 0.01 2.64 -7.28
C PHE A 72 -0.36 2.72 -8.76
N ALA A 73 0.23 1.87 -9.60
CA ALA A 73 -0.18 1.74 -11.00
C ALA A 73 -1.63 1.27 -11.16
N LEU A 74 -2.09 0.32 -10.34
CA LEU A 74 -3.46 -0.20 -10.39
C LEU A 74 -4.51 0.86 -9.96
N PHE A 75 -4.17 1.68 -8.98
CA PHE A 75 -5.04 2.70 -8.39
C PHE A 75 -4.87 4.09 -9.04
N ASN A 76 -4.04 4.20 -10.08
CA ASN A 76 -3.66 5.45 -10.73
C ASN A 76 -3.13 6.51 -9.73
N ILE A 77 -2.37 6.06 -8.72
CA ILE A 77 -1.65 6.95 -7.80
C ILE A 77 -0.34 7.37 -8.50
N PRO A 78 -0.08 8.68 -8.69
CA PRO A 78 1.14 9.13 -9.35
C PRO A 78 2.37 8.89 -8.48
N THR A 79 3.36 8.13 -8.95
CA THR A 79 4.62 7.94 -8.24
C THR A 79 5.84 7.84 -9.14
N LEU A 80 6.96 8.39 -8.65
CA LEU A 80 8.30 8.14 -9.17
C LEU A 80 8.95 7.00 -8.38
N GLU A 81 9.36 5.90 -9.05
CA GLU A 81 9.92 4.70 -8.40
C GLU A 81 11.08 5.00 -7.44
N ASN A 82 11.96 5.94 -7.82
CA ASN A 82 13.09 6.36 -6.98
C ASN A 82 12.64 6.99 -5.66
N ASN A 83 11.56 7.79 -5.69
CA ASN A 83 11.02 8.45 -4.49
C ASN A 83 10.36 7.43 -3.56
N LEU A 84 9.63 6.45 -4.12
CA LEU A 84 8.97 5.41 -3.34
C LEU A 84 9.98 4.55 -2.57
N SER A 85 11.06 4.13 -3.22
CA SER A 85 12.13 3.36 -2.58
C SER A 85 12.81 4.13 -1.44
N GLN A 86 13.08 5.42 -1.65
CA GLN A 86 13.64 6.30 -0.62
C GLN A 86 12.66 6.52 0.54
N GLY A 87 11.39 6.79 0.25
CA GLY A 87 10.34 6.96 1.26
C GLY A 87 10.19 5.72 2.14
N ILE A 88 10.15 4.53 1.53
CA ILE A 88 10.11 3.26 2.27
C ILE A 88 11.38 3.10 3.14
N ASN A 89 12.57 3.39 2.61
CA ASN A 89 13.80 3.29 3.40
C ASN A 89 13.78 4.21 4.63
N THR A 90 13.32 5.44 4.47
CA THR A 90 13.18 6.42 5.54
C THR A 90 12.20 5.93 6.61
N ILE A 91 11.02 5.44 6.20
CA ILE A 91 10.02 4.86 7.11
C ILE A 91 10.61 3.69 7.91
N LEU A 92 11.30 2.76 7.24
CA LEU A 92 11.89 1.59 7.88
C LEU A 92 13.00 1.94 8.87
N THR A 93 13.75 3.01 8.59
CA THR A 93 14.81 3.50 9.47
C THR A 93 14.21 4.14 10.72
N TYR A 94 13.23 5.03 10.57
CA TYR A 94 12.57 5.70 11.70
C TYR A 94 11.76 4.74 12.57
N ALA A 95 11.08 3.78 11.95
CA ALA A 95 10.29 2.79 12.67
C ALA A 95 11.15 1.71 13.37
N ASP A 96 12.48 1.81 13.28
CA ASP A 96 13.44 0.82 13.75
C ASP A 96 13.17 -0.60 13.20
N MET A 97 12.55 -0.67 12.03
CA MET A 97 12.23 -1.93 11.35
C MET A 97 13.42 -2.47 10.54
N ASN A 98 14.45 -1.65 10.36
CA ASN A 98 15.69 -2.00 9.66
C ASN A 98 16.75 -2.67 10.57
N ASN A 99 16.37 -3.02 11.80
CA ASN A 99 17.25 -3.58 12.83
C ASN A 99 17.64 -5.05 12.55
N LYS A 100 18.44 -5.28 11.50
CA LYS A 100 19.07 -6.57 11.11
C LYS A 100 18.13 -7.65 10.57
N LYS A 101 16.82 -7.39 10.43
CA LYS A 101 15.89 -8.32 9.78
C LYS A 101 15.96 -8.15 8.27
N THR A 102 16.23 -9.23 7.54
CA THR A 102 16.20 -9.25 6.07
C THR A 102 14.79 -9.12 5.51
N LYS A 103 13.76 -9.27 6.37
CA LYS A 103 12.35 -9.21 6.00
C LYS A 103 11.52 -8.48 7.05
N ILE A 104 10.55 -7.72 6.56
CA ILE A 104 9.64 -6.84 7.29
C ILE A 104 8.26 -7.49 7.29
N CYS A 105 7.61 -7.55 8.44
CA CYS A 105 6.23 -8.01 8.51
C CYS A 105 5.32 -6.97 7.86
N TRP A 106 4.57 -7.36 6.82
CA TRP A 106 3.66 -6.45 6.09
C TRP A 106 2.70 -5.73 7.02
N ASN A 107 2.05 -6.47 7.92
CA ASN A 107 1.08 -5.90 8.84
C ASN A 107 1.71 -4.87 9.78
N THR A 108 2.95 -5.10 10.21
CA THR A 108 3.69 -4.15 11.06
C THR A 108 4.00 -2.87 10.28
N PHE A 109 4.48 -3.00 9.04
CA PHE A 109 4.72 -1.87 8.14
C PHE A 109 3.45 -1.07 7.88
N CYS A 110 2.36 -1.72 7.44
CA CYS A 110 1.09 -1.06 7.16
C CYS A 110 0.51 -0.37 8.40
N THR A 111 0.53 -1.03 9.55
CA THR A 111 0.06 -0.43 10.82
C THR A 111 0.87 0.81 11.18
N TYR A 112 2.19 0.78 11.00
CA TYR A 112 3.03 1.94 11.26
C TYR A 112 2.68 3.10 10.32
N VAL A 113 2.60 2.84 9.01
CA VAL A 113 2.31 3.89 8.02
C VAL A 113 0.92 4.49 8.23
N LEU A 114 -0.10 3.66 8.48
CA LEU A 114 -1.48 4.13 8.73
C LEU A 114 -1.60 4.99 10.00
N ASN A 115 -0.78 4.74 11.01
CA ASN A 115 -0.79 5.49 12.26
C ASN A 115 0.10 6.74 12.26
N ASN A 116 0.88 6.98 11.19
CA ASN A 116 1.79 8.11 11.08
C ASN A 116 1.49 8.89 9.78
N SER A 117 0.79 10.03 9.90
CA SER A 117 0.40 10.87 8.74
C SER A 117 1.59 11.27 7.88
N SER A 118 2.71 11.63 8.49
CA SER A 118 3.95 11.97 7.77
C SER A 118 4.46 10.80 6.92
N SER A 119 4.26 9.54 7.36
CA SER A 119 4.65 8.36 6.56
C SER A 119 3.75 8.17 5.34
N LEU A 120 2.45 8.47 5.45
CA LEU A 120 1.53 8.46 4.30
C LEU A 120 1.93 9.54 3.30
N GLU A 121 2.14 10.77 3.77
CA GLU A 121 2.59 11.89 2.95
C GLU A 121 3.91 11.56 2.25
N LEU A 122 4.87 10.97 2.95
CA LEU A 122 6.15 10.59 2.37
C LEU A 122 6.03 9.58 1.23
N LEU A 123 5.10 8.62 1.32
CA LEU A 123 4.85 7.65 0.24
C LEU A 123 4.13 8.27 -0.97
N LEU A 124 3.36 9.32 -0.76
CA LEU A 124 2.61 10.03 -1.81
C LEU A 124 3.36 11.24 -2.38
N SER A 125 4.34 11.76 -1.63
CA SER A 125 5.06 12.96 -1.98
C SER A 125 5.99 12.71 -3.18
N ASN A 126 5.82 13.52 -4.21
CA ASN A 126 6.79 13.61 -5.32
C ASN A 126 7.93 14.60 -5.01
N GLN A 127 7.90 15.26 -3.84
CA GLN A 127 8.92 16.19 -3.37
C GLN A 127 9.37 15.82 -1.97
N LEU A 128 10.67 15.54 -1.85
CA LEU A 128 11.37 15.35 -0.58
C LEU A 128 11.49 16.70 0.11
N ASN A 129 10.65 16.97 1.11
CA ASN A 129 11.03 17.93 2.15
C ASN A 129 11.52 17.11 3.34
N SER A 130 12.84 16.94 3.43
CA SER A 130 13.52 16.29 4.55
C SER A 130 13.52 17.11 5.84
N GLU A 131 12.73 18.19 5.91
CA GLU A 131 12.71 19.13 7.04
C GLU A 131 11.57 18.90 8.04
N ASP A 132 10.59 18.04 7.73
CA ASP A 132 9.41 17.81 8.59
C ASP A 132 9.43 16.47 9.38
N PHE A 133 10.60 15.84 9.53
CA PHE A 133 10.80 14.62 10.32
C PHE A 133 11.84 14.76 11.43
#